data_AF-A0A800A4A3-F1
#
_entry.id   AF-A0A800A4A3-F1
#
_cell.length_a   1.000
_cell.length_b   1.000
_cell.length_c   1.000
_cell.angle_alpha   90.00
_cell.angle_beta   90.00
_cell.angle_gamma   90.00
#
_symmetry.space_group_name_H-M   'P 1'
#
loop_
_entity.id
_entity.type
_entity.pdbx_description
1 polymer ?
#
loop_
_entity_poly.entity_id
_entity_poly.type
_entity_poly.pdbx_seq_one_letter_code
_entity_poly.pdbx_strand_id
1 'polypeptide(L)'
;NLVLSVIGASMLWVGWFGFNAGSAVAANGGAGMAMAVTQIAAATAAVSWMVVEWIFRRKPSVLGIISGTVAGLVAITPASGYVDPFGALIIGLAAGLVCYWGAVVLKPKMGYDDTLDVFGVHGLGGITGALLTGVFAVEAIGGTPGLLEGNAGQVLIQLEGIIATIVYCAIVTFIILKVVGAVMGLRVDEESEVGGLDYSLHGETVQ
;
A
#
# COMPACT_ATOMS: atom_id res chain seq x y z
N ASN A 1 -12.96 -1.69 -15.02
CA ASN A 1 -14.29 -1.07 -14.86
C ASN A 1 -14.24 -0.08 -13.69
N LEU A 2 -14.44 1.22 -13.94
CA LEU A 2 -14.26 2.27 -12.92
C LEU A 2 -15.19 2.10 -11.70
N VAL A 3 -16.47 1.76 -11.94
CA VAL A 3 -17.46 1.62 -10.87
C VAL A 3 -17.09 0.45 -9.95
N LEU A 4 -16.72 -0.70 -10.52
CA LEU A 4 -16.26 -1.85 -9.74
C LEU A 4 -14.98 -1.54 -8.95
N SER A 5 -14.05 -0.76 -9.52
CA SER A 5 -12.85 -0.32 -8.80
C SER A 5 -13.19 0.57 -7.60
N VAL A 6 -14.16 1.48 -7.73
CA VAL A 6 -14.60 2.33 -6.62
C VAL A 6 -15.30 1.50 -5.54
N ILE A 7 -16.14 0.53 -5.92
CA ILE A 7 -16.76 -0.41 -4.97
C ILE A 7 -15.68 -1.18 -4.22
N GLY A 8 -14.69 -1.75 -4.92
CA GLY A 8 -13.56 -2.45 -4.32
C GLY A 8 -12.77 -1.57 -3.36
N ALA A 9 -12.43 -0.35 -3.75
CA ALA A 9 -11.73 0.61 -2.88
C ALA A 9 -12.56 0.97 -1.62
N SER A 10 -13.88 1.10 -1.77
CA SER A 10 -14.79 1.38 -0.65
C SER A 10 -14.84 0.22 0.33
N MET A 11 -14.91 -1.02 -0.17
CA MET A 11 -14.84 -2.23 0.64
C MET A 11 -13.49 -2.37 1.34
N LEU A 12 -12.39 -2.09 0.65
CA LEU A 12 -11.04 -2.10 1.24
C LEU A 12 -10.94 -1.08 2.37
N TRP A 13 -11.43 0.14 2.19
CA TRP A 13 -11.39 1.17 3.23
C TRP A 13 -12.18 0.74 4.47
N VAL A 14 -13.44 0.30 4.29
CA VAL A 14 -14.26 -0.17 5.41
C VAL A 14 -13.62 -1.38 6.10
N GLY A 15 -13.12 -2.35 5.33
CA GLY A 15 -12.43 -3.52 5.85
C GLY A 15 -11.14 -3.17 6.62
N TRP A 16 -10.45 -2.09 6.22
CA TRP A 16 -9.20 -1.69 6.85
C TRP A 16 -9.36 -1.19 8.29
N PHE A 17 -10.56 -0.73 8.67
CA PHE A 17 -10.86 -0.49 10.09
C PHE A 17 -10.68 -1.78 10.90
N GLY A 18 -11.23 -2.89 10.43
CA GLY A 18 -11.03 -4.20 11.06
C GLY A 18 -9.58 -4.67 10.99
N PHE A 19 -8.88 -4.40 9.89
CA PHE A 19 -7.48 -4.79 9.70
C PHE A 19 -6.55 -4.11 10.72
N ASN A 20 -6.59 -2.79 10.82
CA ASN A 20 -5.70 -2.04 11.71
C ASN A 20 -6.20 -2.02 13.16
N ALA A 21 -7.49 -1.75 13.39
CA ALA A 21 -8.02 -1.70 14.76
C ALA A 21 -8.10 -3.08 15.39
N GLY A 22 -8.43 -4.11 14.62
CA GLY A 22 -8.45 -5.50 15.08
C GLY A 22 -7.05 -6.01 15.46
N SER A 23 -5.99 -5.44 14.89
CA SER A 23 -4.61 -5.75 15.27
C SER A 23 -4.27 -5.32 16.71
N ALA A 24 -5.10 -4.49 17.35
CA ALA A 24 -5.00 -4.21 18.79
C ALA A 24 -5.48 -5.38 19.68
N VAL A 25 -6.12 -6.41 19.10
CA VAL A 25 -6.63 -7.63 19.76
C VAL A 25 -7.51 -7.40 20.99
N ALA A 26 -8.09 -6.19 21.09
CA ALA A 26 -8.98 -5.77 22.16
C ALA A 26 -9.87 -4.60 21.70
N ALA A 27 -11.06 -4.47 22.28
CA ALA A 27 -11.92 -3.31 22.07
C ALA A 27 -11.61 -2.23 23.12
N ASN A 28 -10.60 -1.40 22.85
CA ASN A 28 -10.08 -0.40 23.80
C ASN A 28 -9.66 0.91 23.10
N GLY A 29 -9.06 1.83 23.87
CA GLY A 29 -8.56 3.11 23.34
C GLY A 29 -7.49 2.96 22.24
N GLY A 30 -6.67 1.91 22.29
CA GLY A 30 -5.67 1.62 21.25
C GLY A 30 -6.31 1.25 19.91
N ALA A 31 -7.34 0.40 19.93
CA ALA A 31 -8.14 0.10 18.74
C ALA A 31 -8.81 1.36 18.17
N GLY A 32 -9.38 2.20 19.05
CA GLY A 32 -9.96 3.49 18.65
C GLY A 32 -8.95 4.43 17.99
N MET A 33 -7.74 4.53 18.55
CA MET A 33 -6.66 5.32 17.97
C MET A 33 -6.24 4.76 16.59
N ALA A 34 -6.06 3.44 16.48
CA ALA A 34 -5.73 2.77 15.22
C ALA A 34 -6.77 3.03 14.12
N MET A 35 -8.07 3.03 14.46
CA MET A 35 -9.12 3.43 13.51
C MET A 35 -8.96 4.88 13.06
N ALA A 36 -8.72 5.81 14.00
CA ALA A 36 -8.60 7.23 13.71
C ALA A 36 -7.42 7.53 12.78
N VAL A 37 -6.23 7.02 13.09
CA VAL A 37 -5.04 7.23 12.26
C VAL A 37 -5.16 6.56 10.89
N THR A 38 -5.86 5.42 10.80
CA THR A 38 -6.15 4.75 9.53
C THR A 38 -6.97 5.64 8.60
N GLN A 39 -8.04 6.25 9.12
CA GLN A 39 -8.89 7.17 8.37
C GLN A 39 -8.12 8.42 7.92
N ILE A 40 -7.30 9.00 8.81
CA ILE A 40 -6.52 10.20 8.53
C ILE A 40 -5.51 9.95 7.42
N ALA A 41 -4.75 8.86 7.51
CA ALA A 41 -3.72 8.52 6.52
C ALA A 41 -4.35 8.21 5.14
N ALA A 42 -5.46 7.48 5.11
CA ALA A 42 -6.19 7.19 3.88
C ALA A 42 -6.68 8.47 3.19
N ALA A 43 -7.30 9.39 3.94
CA ALA A 43 -7.82 10.64 3.40
C ALA A 43 -6.69 11.57 2.92
N THR A 44 -5.61 11.70 3.69
CA THR A 44 -4.49 12.58 3.35
C THR A 44 -3.67 12.06 2.18
N ALA A 45 -3.50 10.74 2.04
CA ALA A 45 -2.86 10.14 0.87
C ALA A 45 -3.70 10.30 -0.40
N ALA A 46 -5.04 10.16 -0.30
CA ALA A 46 -5.95 10.42 -1.41
C ALA A 46 -5.85 11.88 -1.90
N VAL A 47 -5.84 12.84 -0.97
CA VAL A 47 -5.66 14.27 -1.31
C VAL A 47 -4.28 14.53 -1.89
N SER A 48 -3.23 13.96 -1.29
CA SER A 48 -1.85 14.12 -1.76
C SER A 48 -1.69 13.61 -3.19
N TRP A 49 -2.14 12.40 -3.48
CA TRP A 49 -2.13 11.84 -4.83
C TRP A 49 -2.93 12.70 -5.81
N MET A 50 -4.15 13.10 -5.44
CA MET A 50 -5.01 13.94 -6.27
C MET A 50 -4.32 15.27 -6.62
N VAL A 51 -3.70 15.94 -5.65
CA VAL A 51 -3.00 17.21 -5.86
C VAL A 51 -1.80 17.02 -6.80
N VAL A 52 -1.00 15.98 -6.59
CA VAL A 52 0.16 15.68 -7.44
C VAL A 52 -0.28 15.38 -8.87
N GLU A 53 -1.28 14.52 -9.03
CA GLU A 53 -1.87 14.20 -10.32
C GLU A 53 -2.41 15.47 -11.00
N TRP A 54 -3.08 16.34 -10.25
CA TRP A 54 -3.60 17.60 -10.79
C TRP A 54 -2.47 18.53 -11.25
N ILE A 55 -1.38 18.64 -10.50
CA ILE A 55 -0.23 19.48 -10.87
C ILE A 55 0.39 18.99 -12.19
N PHE A 56 0.66 17.68 -12.30
CA PHE A 56 1.42 17.13 -13.44
C PHE A 56 0.56 16.72 -14.63
N ARG A 57 -0.66 16.22 -14.39
CA ARG A 57 -1.60 15.73 -15.42
C ARG A 57 -2.77 16.67 -15.68
N ARG A 58 -2.86 17.80 -14.96
CA ARG A 58 -3.88 18.87 -15.11
C ARG A 58 -5.32 18.47 -14.78
N LYS A 59 -5.59 17.19 -14.52
CA LYS A 59 -6.92 16.67 -14.18
C LYS A 59 -6.80 15.60 -13.10
N PRO A 60 -7.49 15.75 -11.96
CA PRO A 60 -7.58 14.67 -10.98
C PRO A 60 -8.45 13.53 -11.54
N SER A 61 -8.08 12.28 -11.25
CA SER A 61 -8.83 11.10 -11.68
C SER A 61 -9.40 10.34 -10.48
N VAL A 62 -10.57 9.72 -10.66
CA VAL A 62 -11.17 8.86 -9.63
C VAL A 62 -10.28 7.66 -9.33
N LEU A 63 -9.64 7.07 -10.35
CA LEU A 63 -8.66 5.99 -10.18
C LEU A 63 -7.45 6.45 -9.35
N GLY A 64 -6.95 7.66 -9.60
CA GLY A 64 -5.87 8.25 -8.81
C GLY A 64 -6.25 8.45 -7.36
N ILE A 65 -7.44 9.00 -7.10
CA ILE A 65 -7.94 9.20 -5.73
C ILE A 65 -8.03 7.87 -4.97
N ILE A 66 -8.65 6.84 -5.54
CA ILE A 66 -8.77 5.54 -4.86
C ILE A 66 -7.42 4.82 -4.71
N SER A 67 -6.49 5.02 -5.65
CA SER A 67 -5.11 4.51 -5.53
C SER A 67 -4.36 5.20 -4.38
N GLY A 68 -4.52 6.52 -4.26
CA GLY A 68 -4.00 7.32 -3.15
C GLY A 68 -4.59 6.90 -1.81
N THR A 69 -5.89 6.63 -1.74
CA THR A 69 -6.54 6.07 -0.54
C THR A 69 -5.86 4.78 -0.10
N VAL A 70 -5.70 3.81 -1.02
CA VAL A 70 -5.06 2.52 -0.71
C VAL A 70 -3.60 2.72 -0.31
N ALA A 71 -2.86 3.63 -0.95
CA ALA A 71 -1.49 3.97 -0.55
C ALA A 71 -1.40 4.43 0.90
N GLY A 72 -2.33 5.28 1.35
CA GLY A 72 -2.41 5.74 2.74
C GLY A 72 -2.75 4.61 3.71
N LEU A 73 -3.70 3.75 3.35
CA LEU A 73 -4.09 2.57 4.13
C LEU A 73 -2.92 1.58 4.30
N VAL A 74 -2.17 1.32 3.22
CA VAL A 74 -0.95 0.51 3.27
C VAL A 74 0.08 1.16 4.18
N ALA A 75 0.41 2.43 3.96
CA ALA A 75 1.49 3.10 4.67
C ALA A 75 1.24 3.25 6.17
N ILE A 76 -0.02 3.43 6.59
CA ILE A 76 -0.34 3.53 8.02
C ILE A 76 -0.39 2.18 8.73
N THR A 77 -0.54 1.07 8.00
CA THR A 77 -0.65 -0.28 8.56
C THR A 77 0.47 -0.63 9.58
N PRO A 78 1.77 -0.46 9.28
CA PRO A 78 2.83 -0.74 10.26
C PRO A 78 2.84 0.24 11.44
N ALA A 79 2.21 1.41 11.30
CA ALA A 79 2.29 2.52 12.24
C ALA A 79 1.03 2.67 13.12
N SER A 80 -0.08 2.03 12.77
CA SER A 80 -1.41 2.37 13.28
C SER A 80 -1.57 2.18 14.80
N GLY A 81 -0.77 1.31 15.40
CA GLY A 81 -0.73 1.11 16.85
C GLY A 81 0.32 1.95 17.60
N TYR A 82 1.07 2.80 16.90
CA TYR A 82 2.28 3.43 17.43
C TYR A 82 2.30 4.95 17.26
N VAL A 83 1.55 5.51 16.31
CA VAL A 83 1.61 6.94 15.97
C VAL A 83 0.36 7.68 16.39
N ASP A 84 0.50 8.99 16.55
CA ASP A 84 -0.61 9.91 16.81
C ASP A 84 -1.24 10.44 15.50
N PRO A 85 -2.33 11.23 15.57
CA PRO A 85 -2.96 11.82 14.38
C PRO A 85 -2.03 12.69 13.52
N PHE A 86 -1.03 13.34 14.13
CA PHE A 86 -0.08 14.16 13.38
C PHE A 86 0.87 13.30 12.55
N GLY A 87 1.44 12.25 13.14
CA GLY A 87 2.24 11.26 12.42
C GLY A 87 1.45 10.61 11.28
N ALA A 88 0.19 10.25 11.52
CA ALA A 88 -0.70 9.67 10.52
C ALA A 88 -0.93 10.58 9.31
N LEU A 89 -1.12 11.88 9.55
CA LEU A 89 -1.27 12.88 8.49
C LEU A 89 -0.01 12.95 7.62
N ILE A 90 1.17 13.00 8.23
CA ILE A 90 2.43 13.09 7.48
C ILE A 90 2.71 11.79 6.71
N ILE A 91 2.44 10.62 7.33
CA ILE A 91 2.57 9.32 6.67
C ILE A 91 1.68 9.24 5.45
N GLY A 92 0.40 9.64 5.56
CA GLY A 92 -0.52 9.64 4.42
C GLY A 92 -0.08 10.57 3.30
N LEU A 93 0.32 11.82 3.62
CA LEU A 93 0.83 12.76 2.62
C LEU A 93 2.05 12.21 1.87
N ALA A 94 3.02 11.65 2.60
CA ALA A 94 4.21 11.05 2.04
C ALA A 94 3.89 9.82 1.17
N ALA A 95 2.98 8.96 1.65
CA ALA A 95 2.54 7.78 0.90
C ALA A 95 1.89 8.15 -0.43
N GLY A 96 1.00 9.15 -0.45
CA GLY A 96 0.37 9.62 -1.69
C GLY A 96 1.40 10.12 -2.72
N LEU A 97 2.44 10.83 -2.27
CA LEU A 97 3.53 11.31 -3.12
C LEU A 97 4.39 10.17 -3.67
N VAL A 98 4.90 9.32 -2.77
CA VAL A 98 5.84 8.24 -3.11
C VAL A 98 5.16 7.18 -3.98
N CYS A 99 3.94 6.80 -3.66
CA CYS A 99 3.20 5.79 -4.42
C CYS A 99 2.78 6.33 -5.80
N TYR A 100 2.39 7.61 -5.91
CA TYR A 100 2.18 8.25 -7.21
C TYR A 100 3.45 8.17 -8.05
N TRP A 101 4.59 8.56 -7.47
CA TRP A 101 5.88 8.49 -8.18
C TRP A 101 6.20 7.06 -8.62
N GLY A 102 5.98 6.06 -7.77
CA GLY A 102 6.17 4.64 -8.10
C GLY A 102 5.32 4.17 -9.28
N ALA A 103 4.01 4.34 -9.17
CA ALA A 103 3.04 3.87 -10.15
C ALA A 103 3.14 4.63 -11.49
N VAL A 104 3.37 5.95 -11.42
CA VAL A 104 3.21 6.84 -12.58
C VAL A 104 4.54 7.20 -13.24
N VAL A 105 5.64 7.24 -12.49
CA VAL A 105 6.94 7.73 -12.99
C VAL A 105 7.97 6.60 -13.04
N LEU A 106 8.13 5.85 -11.96
CA LEU A 106 9.13 4.79 -11.87
C LEU A 106 8.80 3.62 -12.79
N LYS A 107 7.54 3.14 -12.77
CA LYS A 107 7.11 1.99 -13.59
C LYS A 107 7.39 2.18 -15.08
N PRO A 108 6.92 3.26 -15.76
CA PRO A 108 7.22 3.45 -17.18
C PRO A 108 8.70 3.64 -17.47
N LYS A 109 9.46 4.26 -16.54
CA LYS A 109 10.90 4.48 -16.69
C LYS A 109 11.70 3.18 -16.63
N MET A 110 11.27 2.23 -15.80
CA MET A 110 11.93 0.94 -15.62
C MET A 110 11.38 -0.14 -16.55
N GLY A 111 10.22 0.07 -17.18
CA GLY A 111 9.65 -0.81 -18.19
C GLY A 111 9.11 -2.14 -17.66
N TYR A 112 8.85 -2.26 -16.35
CA TYR A 112 8.23 -3.46 -15.78
C TYR A 112 6.72 -3.44 -15.94
N ASP A 113 6.13 -4.61 -16.19
CA ASP A 113 4.68 -4.81 -16.28
C ASP A 113 4.10 -5.20 -14.91
N ASP A 114 3.85 -4.17 -14.10
CA ASP A 114 3.03 -4.26 -12.89
C ASP A 114 1.65 -3.70 -13.21
N THR A 115 0.78 -4.59 -13.69
CA THR A 115 -0.48 -4.24 -14.34
C THR A 115 -1.41 -3.41 -13.45
N LEU A 116 -1.41 -3.68 -12.14
CA LEU A 116 -2.29 -3.02 -11.16
C LEU A 116 -1.51 -2.14 -10.15
N ASP A 117 -0.26 -1.81 -10.44
CA ASP A 117 0.58 -0.97 -9.59
C ASP A 117 0.77 -1.53 -8.16
N VAL A 118 0.78 -2.85 -8.00
CA VAL A 118 0.90 -3.50 -6.68
C VAL A 118 2.22 -3.13 -6.03
N PHE A 119 3.32 -3.11 -6.77
CA PHE A 119 4.61 -2.67 -6.24
C PHE A 119 4.61 -1.17 -5.94
N GLY A 120 4.06 -0.35 -6.85
CA GLY A 120 4.00 1.10 -6.71
C GLY A 120 3.19 1.56 -5.49
N VAL A 121 2.09 0.88 -5.19
CA VAL A 121 1.17 1.22 -4.08
C VAL A 121 1.53 0.43 -2.81
N HIS A 122 1.62 -0.90 -2.87
CA HIS A 122 1.84 -1.73 -1.69
C HIS A 122 3.32 -1.81 -1.30
N GLY A 123 4.20 -2.06 -2.27
CA GLY A 123 5.64 -2.15 -2.05
C GLY A 123 6.21 -0.85 -1.50
N LEU A 124 6.10 0.24 -2.26
CA LEU A 124 6.63 1.55 -1.84
C LEU A 124 5.83 2.16 -0.69
N GLY A 125 4.51 1.97 -0.64
CA GLY A 125 3.69 2.43 0.48
C GLY A 125 4.09 1.74 1.79
N GLY A 126 4.30 0.42 1.77
CA GLY A 126 4.75 -0.35 2.92
C GLY A 126 6.14 0.07 3.40
N ILE A 127 7.09 0.26 2.48
CA ILE A 127 8.44 0.77 2.81
C ILE A 127 8.35 2.16 3.46
N THR A 128 7.58 3.07 2.85
CA THR A 128 7.39 4.44 3.35
C THR A 128 6.78 4.42 4.75
N GLY A 129 5.71 3.66 4.93
CA GLY A 129 5.02 3.48 6.20
C GLY A 129 5.92 2.92 7.29
N ALA A 130 6.65 1.84 7.00
CA ALA A 130 7.53 1.19 7.96
C ALA A 130 8.68 2.11 8.39
N LEU A 131 9.31 2.84 7.46
CA LEU A 131 10.35 3.83 7.81
C LEU A 131 9.78 4.95 8.68
N LEU A 132 8.65 5.53 8.29
CA LEU A 132 8.03 6.63 9.02
C LEU A 132 7.44 6.19 10.37
N THR A 133 7.11 4.91 10.55
CA THR A 133 6.79 4.35 11.87
C THR A 133 7.95 4.57 12.83
N GLY A 134 9.19 4.32 12.39
CA GLY A 134 10.37 4.54 13.22
C GLY A 134 10.65 6.01 13.52
N VAL A 135 10.07 6.93 12.74
CA VAL A 135 10.19 8.37 12.97
C VAL A 135 9.14 8.87 13.95
N PHE A 136 7.88 8.48 13.73
CA PHE A 136 6.69 9.04 14.39
C PHE A 136 6.13 8.18 15.53
N ALA A 137 6.73 7.04 15.86
CA ALA A 137 6.29 6.26 17.01
C ALA A 137 6.31 7.11 18.29
N VAL A 138 5.24 6.99 19.07
CA VAL A 138 5.01 7.73 20.32
C VAL A 138 5.01 6.72 21.47
N GLU A 139 5.89 6.92 22.45
CA GLU A 139 6.04 6.03 23.60
C GLU A 139 4.72 5.85 24.36
N ALA A 140 3.97 6.93 24.55
CA ALA A 140 2.69 6.90 25.25
C ALA A 140 1.58 6.11 24.53
N ILE A 141 1.74 5.83 23.22
CA ILE A 141 0.75 5.10 22.41
C ILE A 141 1.18 3.65 22.24
N GLY A 142 2.38 3.45 21.71
CA GLY A 142 2.87 2.14 21.30
C GLY A 142 3.94 1.53 22.21
N GLY A 143 4.28 2.21 23.31
CA GLY A 143 5.30 1.75 24.27
C GLY A 143 6.75 1.84 23.75
N THR A 144 6.97 2.47 22.61
CA THR A 144 8.31 2.64 22.03
C THR A 144 8.41 4.01 21.37
N PRO A 145 9.34 4.88 21.80
CA PRO A 145 9.55 6.17 21.15
C PRO A 145 10.20 5.99 19.76
N GLY A 146 9.85 6.86 18.84
CA GLY A 146 10.50 7.02 17.54
C GLY A 146 11.61 8.07 17.56
N LEU A 147 12.12 8.41 16.37
CA LEU A 147 13.17 9.42 16.20
C LEU A 147 12.79 10.77 16.83
N LEU A 148 11.55 11.23 16.66
CA LEU A 148 11.13 12.55 17.14
C LEU A 148 11.04 12.63 18.67
N GLU A 149 10.96 11.50 19.36
CA GLU A 149 11.03 11.40 20.82
C GLU A 149 12.43 10.99 21.32
N GLY A 150 13.44 11.02 20.45
CA GLY A 150 14.85 10.81 20.81
C GLY A 150 15.40 9.42 20.56
N ASN A 151 14.60 8.48 20.02
CA ASN A 151 15.06 7.12 19.70
C ASN A 151 15.39 6.97 18.21
N ALA A 152 16.56 7.45 17.81
CA ALA A 152 17.05 7.29 16.44
C ALA A 152 17.28 5.82 16.04
N GLY A 153 17.50 4.94 17.02
CA GLY A 153 17.67 3.50 16.78
C GLY A 153 16.44 2.86 16.16
N GLN A 154 15.24 3.38 16.42
CA GLN A 154 14.01 2.82 15.87
C GLN A 154 13.97 2.86 14.35
N VAL A 155 14.46 3.93 13.70
CA VAL A 155 14.51 4.01 12.24
C VAL A 155 15.43 2.93 11.65
N LEU A 156 16.53 2.61 12.33
CA LEU A 156 17.47 1.57 11.90
C LEU A 156 16.84 0.17 12.01
N ILE A 157 16.09 -0.10 13.10
CA ILE A 157 15.35 -1.36 13.27
C ILE A 157 14.31 -1.52 12.17
N GLN A 158 13.56 -0.46 11.85
CA GLN A 158 12.60 -0.49 10.75
C GLN A 158 13.29 -0.74 9.41
N LEU A 159 14.42 -0.10 9.15
CA LEU A 159 15.21 -0.30 7.93
C LEU A 159 15.71 -1.74 7.79
N GLU A 160 16.21 -2.34 8.88
CA GLU A 160 16.62 -3.74 8.92
C GLU A 160 15.45 -4.67 8.53
N GLY A 161 14.28 -4.50 9.15
CA GLY A 161 13.08 -5.28 8.82
C GLY A 161 12.65 -5.12 7.36
N ILE A 162 12.72 -3.92 6.82
CA ILE A 162 12.41 -3.64 5.41
C ILE A 162 13.37 -4.39 4.48
N ILE A 163 14.67 -4.30 4.72
CA ILE A 163 15.67 -4.98 3.88
C ILE A 163 15.50 -6.50 3.98
N ALA A 164 15.33 -7.03 5.19
CA ALA A 164 15.13 -8.47 5.40
C ALA A 164 13.90 -8.99 4.66
N THR A 165 12.78 -8.28 4.74
CA THR A 165 11.54 -8.67 4.05
C THR A 165 11.63 -8.53 2.54
N ILE A 166 12.28 -7.48 2.01
CA ILE A 166 12.53 -7.34 0.56
C ILE A 166 13.37 -8.50 0.05
N VAL A 167 14.49 -8.82 0.71
CA VAL A 167 15.39 -9.89 0.29
C VAL A 167 14.68 -11.23 0.32
N TYR A 168 13.98 -11.54 1.42
CA TYR A 168 13.23 -12.78 1.56
C TYR A 168 12.14 -12.91 0.48
N CYS A 169 11.28 -11.90 0.34
CA CYS A 169 10.19 -11.92 -0.63
C CYS A 169 10.71 -12.04 -2.07
N ALA A 170 11.77 -11.33 -2.43
CA ALA A 170 12.36 -11.41 -3.77
C ALA A 170 12.92 -12.81 -4.07
N ILE A 171 13.73 -13.36 -3.17
CA ILE A 171 14.37 -14.67 -3.37
C ILE A 171 13.33 -15.79 -3.39
N VAL A 172 12.46 -15.83 -2.38
CA VAL A 172 11.50 -16.93 -2.21
C VAL A 172 10.45 -16.89 -3.31
N THR A 173 9.90 -15.71 -3.64
CA THR A 173 8.93 -15.61 -4.74
C THR A 173 9.57 -15.98 -6.08
N PHE A 174 10.80 -15.56 -6.34
CA PHE A 174 11.51 -15.95 -7.57
C PHE A 174 11.65 -17.47 -7.68
N ILE A 175 12.07 -18.15 -6.61
CA ILE A 175 12.19 -19.61 -6.58
C ILE A 175 10.83 -20.26 -6.83
N ILE A 176 9.79 -19.83 -6.11
CA ILE A 176 8.43 -20.37 -6.27
C ILE A 176 7.95 -20.22 -7.71
N LEU A 177 8.06 -19.02 -8.29
CA LEU A 177 7.64 -18.77 -9.67
C LEU A 177 8.43 -19.60 -10.68
N LYS A 178 9.75 -19.81 -10.46
CA LYS A 178 10.55 -20.69 -11.33
C LYS A 178 10.13 -22.15 -11.24
N VAL A 179 9.84 -22.65 -10.04
CA VAL A 179 9.37 -24.03 -9.84
C VAL A 179 7.99 -24.22 -10.47
N VAL A 180 7.03 -23.35 -10.16
CA VAL A 180 5.68 -23.42 -10.74
C VAL A 180 5.74 -23.30 -12.26
N GLY A 181 6.52 -22.33 -12.77
CA GLY A 181 6.71 -22.15 -14.20
C GLY A 181 7.31 -23.37 -14.91
N ALA A 182 8.20 -24.11 -14.26
CA ALA A 182 8.78 -25.34 -14.81
C ALA A 182 7.81 -26.53 -14.77
N VAL A 183 6.88 -26.57 -13.80
CA VAL A 183 5.95 -27.70 -13.60
C VAL A 183 4.67 -27.56 -14.42
N MET A 184 4.10 -26.36 -14.48
CA MET A 184 2.77 -26.15 -15.11
C MET A 184 2.66 -24.91 -15.98
N GLY A 185 3.72 -24.08 -16.05
CA GLY A 185 3.65 -22.77 -16.69
C GLY A 185 2.96 -21.71 -15.83
N LEU A 186 3.24 -20.43 -16.11
CA LEU A 186 2.66 -19.29 -15.37
C LEU A 186 1.73 -18.41 -16.21
N ARG A 187 1.97 -18.33 -17.52
CA ARG A 187 1.22 -17.49 -18.45
C ARG A 187 0.50 -18.40 -19.44
N VAL A 188 -0.71 -17.99 -19.82
CA VAL A 188 -1.43 -18.61 -20.94
C VAL A 188 -0.68 -18.41 -22.25
N ASP A 189 -1.04 -19.18 -23.27
CA ASP A 189 -0.56 -18.95 -24.63
C ASP A 189 -1.13 -17.64 -25.23
N GLU A 190 -0.51 -17.18 -26.31
CA GLU A 190 -0.84 -15.90 -26.95
C GLU A 190 -2.27 -15.87 -27.52
N GLU A 191 -2.77 -17.00 -28.03
CA GLU A 191 -4.14 -17.08 -28.57
C GLU A 191 -5.16 -16.91 -27.45
N SER A 192 -4.98 -17.62 -26.33
CA SER A 192 -5.81 -17.47 -25.14
C SER A 192 -5.75 -16.06 -24.54
N GLU A 193 -4.59 -15.41 -24.57
CA GLU A 193 -4.43 -14.04 -24.07
C GLU A 193 -5.17 -13.02 -24.95
N VAL A 194 -5.04 -13.13 -26.28
CA VAL A 194 -5.73 -12.25 -27.24
C VAL A 194 -7.24 -12.49 -27.24
N GLY A 195 -7.67 -13.75 -27.10
CA GLY A 195 -9.07 -14.15 -27.01
C GLY A 195 -9.77 -13.73 -25.71
N GLY A 196 -9.00 -13.35 -24.69
CA GLY A 196 -9.50 -12.99 -23.37
C GLY A 196 -9.66 -14.21 -22.46
N LEU A 197 -9.28 -14.02 -21.19
CA LEU A 197 -9.28 -15.08 -20.18
C LEU A 197 -10.70 -15.54 -19.79
N ASP A 198 -11.67 -14.63 -19.80
CA ASP A 198 -13.08 -14.93 -19.51
C ASP A 198 -13.61 -16.03 -20.44
N TYR A 199 -13.38 -15.91 -21.75
CA TYR A 199 -13.82 -16.92 -22.70
C TYR A 199 -12.91 -18.15 -22.69
N SER A 200 -11.60 -17.94 -22.79
CA SER A 200 -10.63 -19.02 -23.02
C SER A 200 -10.47 -19.96 -21.82
N LEU A 201 -10.59 -19.45 -20.59
CA LEU A 201 -10.44 -20.24 -19.37
C LEU A 201 -11.76 -20.52 -18.64
N HIS A 202 -12.77 -19.66 -18.81
CA HIS A 202 -14.02 -19.77 -18.05
C HIS A 202 -15.25 -20.03 -18.91
N GLY A 203 -15.17 -19.88 -20.25
CA GLY A 203 -16.32 -20.06 -21.14
C GLY A 203 -17.41 -18.99 -20.95
N GLU A 204 -17.07 -17.86 -20.34
CA GLU A 204 -17.99 -16.78 -19.98
C GLU A 204 -17.63 -15.48 -20.72
N THR A 205 -18.59 -14.57 -20.84
CA THR A 205 -18.37 -13.23 -21.39
C THR A 205 -19.08 -12.20 -20.53
N VAL A 206 -18.35 -11.21 -20.03
CA VAL A 206 -18.93 -10.05 -19.34
C VAL A 206 -19.33 -9.00 -20.39
N GLN A 207 -20.61 -8.60 -20.40
CA GLN A 207 -21.12 -7.50 -21.25
C GLN A 207 -20.92 -6.13 -20.61
#